data_AF-A0A6N7IV84-F1
#
_entry.id   AF-A0A6N7IV84-F1
#
_cell.length_a   1.000
_cell.length_b   1.000
_cell.length_c   1.000
_cell.angle_alpha   90.00
_cell.angle_beta   90.00
_cell.angle_gamma   90.00
#
_symmetry.space_group_name_H-M   'P 1'
#
loop_
_entity.id
_entity.type
_entity.pdbx_description
1 polymer ?
#
loop_
_entity_poly.entity_id
_entity_poly.type
_entity_poly.pdbx_seq_one_letter_code
_entity_poly.pdbx_strand_id
1 'polypeptide(L)'
;MGKPKKKKAINPIEGIKYTICGEWFPDVYPALRSLKWSRGDEDPLDTEMRLFCSCTRRAFNRLLEDRSREELKKEGQGTFGLNSRFCDDAILKAKEVAESQKQLLALEIEETAKKLARAKRKLDRAEKDLARANKVGDTVKVGKAKRTVRGRKMRVKDLSDKLAALQAHKENGTMPEVVFGGRSLWKRVCKGKASREEWKNARQDRLYARGDETKGGNLNLRMSRRNGEFSLSVTISHLSERKGTDSKDRPIMTRAPRVTGKLWLPEKHRQKALMLLLSRTPYSVELIKGRDGRYRAHITFTVTAPETVTSPNRGYLGMDTNPDGVALASVSYTGQPEPWPEGFTVPYPKALHKFDGEFQVTVHPNGFLYIKIPELAYSRGYRRTYLIGVLAKVVVDIAKTLGKPLAVENLDFGKDRLDTKRKFNRMAANFPFRKIIEAVTRRAFREGVGVKPVWPAHTSTIGYWKYMQRYGIIIHHAAALVTARRAIGFKE
;
A
#
# COMPACT_ATOMS: atom_id res chain seq x y z
N MET A 1 18.79 19.32 -28.77
CA MET A 1 17.36 19.07 -28.50
C MET A 1 17.12 17.56 -28.51
N GLY A 2 16.99 16.93 -27.35
CA GLY A 2 16.78 15.49 -27.25
C GLY A 2 15.34 15.12 -27.63
N LYS A 3 15.18 14.24 -28.63
CA LYS A 3 13.87 13.72 -29.07
C LYS A 3 13.11 13.19 -27.85
N PRO A 4 11.82 13.54 -27.66
CA PRO A 4 11.03 13.02 -26.56
C PRO A 4 10.93 11.50 -26.70
N LYS A 5 11.31 10.77 -25.65
CA LYS A 5 11.14 9.31 -25.59
C LYS A 5 9.67 9.00 -25.84
N LYS A 6 9.39 8.37 -27.00
CA LYS A 6 8.08 7.76 -27.29
C LYS A 6 7.73 6.87 -26.09
N LYS A 7 6.65 7.19 -25.37
CA LYS A 7 6.05 6.27 -24.41
C LYS A 7 5.82 4.96 -25.15
N LYS A 8 6.39 3.86 -24.65
CA LYS A 8 6.06 2.52 -25.13
C LYS A 8 4.55 2.39 -25.16
N ALA A 9 4.00 2.04 -26.32
CA ALA A 9 2.61 1.64 -26.42
C ALA A 9 2.40 0.47 -25.46
N ILE A 10 1.44 0.63 -24.54
CA ILE A 10 1.05 -0.43 -23.61
C ILE A 10 0.37 -1.48 -24.49
N ASN A 11 0.99 -2.66 -24.62
CA ASN A 11 0.34 -3.81 -25.24
C ASN A 11 -0.95 -4.11 -24.46
N PRO A 12 -2.12 -4.26 -25.11
CA PRO A 12 -3.39 -4.49 -24.43
C PRO A 12 -3.51 -5.84 -23.68
N ILE A 13 -2.45 -6.65 -23.66
CA ILE A 13 -2.42 -8.01 -23.09
C ILE A 13 -1.65 -8.06 -21.75
N GLU A 14 -1.24 -6.91 -21.18
CA GLU A 14 -0.69 -6.91 -19.81
C GLU A 14 -1.82 -7.10 -18.78
N GLY A 15 -2.04 -8.35 -18.37
CA GLY A 15 -2.95 -8.66 -17.27
C GLY A 15 -2.52 -8.00 -15.95
N ILE A 16 -3.49 -7.75 -15.08
CA ILE A 16 -3.33 -7.05 -13.81
C ILE A 16 -3.00 -8.04 -12.69
N LYS A 17 -2.04 -7.71 -11.82
CA LYS A 17 -1.83 -8.45 -10.57
C LYS A 17 -3.01 -8.23 -9.61
N TYR A 18 -3.70 -9.31 -9.28
CA TYR A 18 -4.80 -9.34 -8.33
C TYR A 18 -4.45 -10.22 -7.14
N THR A 19 -4.64 -9.71 -5.93
CA THR A 19 -4.39 -10.45 -4.69
C THR A 19 -5.70 -10.73 -3.98
N ILE A 20 -5.94 -12.00 -3.64
CA ILE A 20 -6.98 -12.42 -2.69
C ILE A 20 -6.33 -12.74 -1.34
N CYS A 21 -7.06 -12.46 -0.27
CA CYS A 21 -6.63 -12.75 1.09
C CYS A 21 -7.60 -13.75 1.74
N GLY A 22 -7.05 -14.78 2.36
CA GLY A 22 -7.78 -15.78 3.14
C GLY A 22 -7.12 -16.06 4.47
N GLU A 23 -7.84 -16.77 5.34
CA GLU A 23 -7.29 -17.36 6.57
C GLU A 23 -7.06 -18.86 6.33
N TRP A 24 -5.88 -19.35 6.69
CA TRP A 24 -5.52 -20.76 6.56
C TRP A 24 -5.42 -21.42 7.93
N PHE A 25 -6.05 -22.59 8.04
CA PHE A 25 -6.15 -23.39 9.25
C PHE A 25 -5.43 -24.71 9.00
N PRO A 26 -4.11 -24.78 9.25
CA PRO A 26 -3.37 -26.04 9.14
C PRO A 26 -3.89 -27.05 10.18
N ASP A 27 -4.12 -28.28 9.73
CA ASP A 27 -4.70 -29.36 10.55
C ASP A 27 -3.91 -30.66 10.46
N VAL A 28 -3.42 -31.00 9.27
CA VAL A 28 -2.63 -32.21 9.02
C VAL A 28 -1.15 -31.85 8.98
N TYR A 29 -0.42 -32.24 10.02
CA TYR A 29 1.03 -32.06 10.14
C TYR A 29 1.79 -33.39 9.97
N PRO A 30 3.01 -33.35 9.41
CA PRO A 30 3.92 -34.48 9.48
C PRO A 30 4.21 -34.84 10.95
N ALA A 31 4.19 -36.13 11.28
CA ALA A 31 4.51 -36.60 12.64
C ALA A 31 5.98 -36.36 13.00
N LEU A 32 6.87 -36.37 11.99
CA LEU A 32 8.31 -36.26 12.19
C LEU A 32 8.76 -34.79 12.30
N ARG A 33 9.68 -34.53 13.23
CA ARG A 33 10.42 -33.27 13.36
C ARG A 33 11.90 -33.53 13.05
N SER A 34 12.58 -32.53 12.48
CA SER A 34 13.99 -32.68 12.11
C SER A 34 14.90 -32.44 13.31
N LEU A 35 15.71 -33.43 13.68
CA LEU A 35 16.74 -33.26 14.71
C LEU A 35 17.78 -32.19 14.35
N LYS A 36 18.07 -32.04 13.06
CA LYS A 36 19.06 -31.07 12.56
C LYS A 36 18.52 -29.65 12.52
N TRP A 37 17.27 -29.48 12.12
CA TRP A 37 16.73 -28.17 11.75
C TRP A 37 15.73 -27.59 12.72
N SER A 38 14.93 -28.42 13.40
CA SER A 38 13.91 -27.97 14.36
C SER A 38 14.55 -27.43 15.64
N ARG A 39 13.88 -26.51 16.33
CA ARG A 39 14.36 -25.93 17.60
C ARG A 39 13.27 -25.99 18.65
N GLY A 40 13.58 -26.54 19.82
CA GLY A 40 12.61 -26.68 20.92
C GLY A 40 11.32 -27.33 20.43
N ASP A 41 10.19 -26.69 20.73
CA ASP A 41 8.85 -27.18 20.38
C ASP A 41 8.32 -26.70 19.03
N GLU A 42 9.16 -26.13 18.16
CA GLU A 42 8.76 -25.71 16.81
C GLU A 42 8.13 -26.87 16.04
N ASP A 43 6.92 -26.63 15.51
CA ASP A 43 6.30 -27.55 14.56
C ASP A 43 7.04 -27.51 13.20
N PRO A 44 6.80 -28.49 12.31
CA PRO A 44 7.44 -28.53 10.99
C PRO A 44 7.19 -27.28 10.14
N LEU A 45 6.01 -26.65 10.22
CA LEU A 45 5.73 -25.44 9.46
C LEU A 45 6.52 -24.25 10.02
N ASP A 46 6.53 -24.06 11.33
CA ASP A 46 7.29 -23.00 12.00
C ASP A 46 8.79 -23.11 11.71
N THR A 47 9.31 -24.34 11.70
CA THR A 47 10.68 -24.64 11.29
C THR A 47 10.93 -24.18 9.85
N GLU A 48 10.06 -24.56 8.90
CA GLU A 48 10.18 -24.18 7.48
C GLU A 48 10.14 -22.66 7.29
N MET A 49 9.21 -21.96 7.96
CA MET A 49 9.09 -20.50 7.91
C MET A 49 10.34 -19.80 8.45
N ARG A 50 10.88 -20.28 9.59
CA ARG A 50 12.12 -19.73 10.17
C ARG A 50 13.32 -19.94 9.25
N LEU A 51 13.45 -21.10 8.64
CA LEU A 51 14.52 -21.41 7.69
C LEU A 51 14.42 -20.53 6.45
N PHE A 52 13.22 -20.40 5.87
CA PHE A 52 12.95 -19.51 4.74
C PHE A 52 13.35 -18.06 5.05
N CYS A 53 12.84 -17.49 6.15
CA CYS A 53 13.19 -16.12 6.54
C CYS A 53 14.68 -15.95 6.86
N SER A 54 15.34 -16.96 7.42
CA SER A 54 16.79 -16.92 7.67
C SER A 54 17.57 -16.93 6.36
N CYS A 55 17.15 -17.74 5.39
CA CYS A 55 17.70 -17.77 4.05
C CYS A 55 17.52 -16.42 3.34
N THR A 56 16.34 -15.79 3.43
CA THR A 56 16.10 -14.45 2.85
C THR A 56 17.05 -13.41 3.42
N ARG A 57 17.25 -13.40 4.75
CA ARG A 57 18.14 -12.42 5.40
C ARG A 57 19.60 -12.64 5.03
N ARG A 58 20.05 -13.89 4.99
CA ARG A 58 21.41 -14.22 4.56
C ARG A 58 21.61 -13.83 3.10
N ALA A 59 20.69 -14.20 2.22
CA ALA A 59 20.71 -13.82 0.81
C ALA A 59 20.75 -12.30 0.63
N PHE A 60 19.99 -11.53 1.43
CA PHE A 60 20.03 -10.06 1.38
C PHE A 60 21.44 -9.52 1.65
N ASN A 61 22.10 -9.95 2.72
CA ASN A 61 23.45 -9.49 3.02
C ASN A 61 24.44 -9.88 1.92
N ARG A 62 24.37 -11.12 1.43
CA ARG A 62 25.30 -11.60 0.40
C ARG A 62 25.06 -10.99 -0.98
N LEU A 63 23.82 -10.58 -1.29
CA LEU A 63 23.53 -9.80 -2.51
C LEU A 63 24.15 -8.40 -2.46
N LEU A 64 24.42 -7.84 -1.28
CA LEU A 64 25.16 -6.59 -1.13
C LEU A 64 26.67 -6.76 -1.29
N GLU A 65 27.15 -8.01 -1.22
CA GLU A 65 28.54 -8.41 -1.48
C GLU A 65 28.72 -8.90 -2.94
N ASP A 66 27.76 -8.59 -3.83
CA ASP A 66 27.76 -8.96 -5.26
C ASP A 66 27.90 -10.47 -5.55
N ARG A 67 27.50 -11.32 -4.59
CA ARG A 67 27.51 -12.79 -4.76
C ARG A 67 26.47 -13.25 -5.78
N SER A 68 26.83 -14.27 -6.57
CA SER A 68 25.97 -14.81 -7.62
C SER A 68 24.75 -15.54 -7.06
N ARG A 69 23.65 -15.53 -7.81
CA ARG A 69 22.41 -16.24 -7.41
C ARG A 69 22.65 -17.74 -7.23
N GLU A 70 23.43 -18.34 -8.12
CA GLU A 70 23.71 -19.77 -8.18
C GLU A 70 24.44 -20.24 -6.92
N GLU A 71 25.42 -19.47 -6.45
CA GLU A 71 26.12 -19.73 -5.18
C GLU A 71 25.17 -19.62 -3.99
N LEU A 72 24.39 -18.54 -3.90
CA LEU A 72 23.44 -18.32 -2.80
C LEU A 72 22.41 -19.43 -2.70
N LYS A 73 21.98 -19.95 -3.86
CA LYS A 73 21.06 -21.06 -3.93
C LYS A 73 21.70 -22.34 -3.38
N LYS A 74 22.91 -22.70 -3.84
CA LYS A 74 23.62 -23.90 -3.38
C LYS A 74 23.91 -23.84 -1.88
N GLU A 75 24.43 -22.72 -1.39
CA GLU A 75 24.66 -22.49 0.04
C GLU A 75 23.36 -22.54 0.83
N GLY A 76 22.29 -21.93 0.30
CA GLY A 76 20.98 -21.88 0.94
C GLY A 76 20.37 -23.26 1.16
N GLN A 77 20.48 -24.15 0.15
CA GLN A 77 20.00 -25.52 0.26
C GLN A 77 20.75 -26.31 1.34
N GLY A 78 22.08 -26.20 1.38
CA GLY A 78 22.90 -26.88 2.38
C GLY A 78 22.73 -26.32 3.80
N THR A 79 22.65 -24.99 3.93
CA THR A 79 22.62 -24.29 5.22
C THR A 79 21.23 -24.24 5.86
N PHE A 80 20.16 -24.32 5.08
CA PHE A 80 18.80 -24.18 5.61
C PHE A 80 17.90 -25.37 5.31
N GLY A 81 18.39 -26.42 4.65
CA GLY A 81 17.58 -27.60 4.32
C GLY A 81 16.43 -27.30 3.36
N LEU A 82 16.43 -26.14 2.71
CA LEU A 82 15.35 -25.71 1.83
C LEU A 82 15.49 -26.35 0.45
N ASN A 83 14.37 -26.61 -0.21
CA ASN A 83 14.41 -26.99 -1.62
C ASN A 83 14.87 -25.83 -2.51
N SER A 84 15.36 -26.17 -3.71
CA SER A 84 15.85 -25.22 -4.70
C SER A 84 14.87 -24.06 -4.98
N ARG A 85 13.55 -24.31 -5.00
CA ARG A 85 12.55 -23.27 -5.32
C ARG A 85 12.39 -22.29 -4.18
N PHE A 86 12.35 -22.77 -2.93
CA PHE A 86 12.31 -21.89 -1.77
C PHE A 86 13.58 -21.06 -1.62
N CYS A 87 14.76 -21.61 -1.91
CA CYS A 87 15.98 -20.81 -1.95
C CYS A 87 15.90 -19.70 -3.00
N ASP A 88 15.48 -20.03 -4.22
CA ASP A 88 15.29 -19.05 -5.29
C ASP A 88 14.26 -17.96 -4.92
N ASP A 89 13.17 -18.35 -4.28
CA ASP A 89 12.14 -17.42 -3.82
C ASP A 89 12.62 -16.56 -2.63
N ALA A 90 13.43 -17.09 -1.73
CA ALA A 90 14.07 -16.33 -0.66
C ALA A 90 15.06 -15.30 -1.22
N ILE A 91 15.86 -15.67 -2.24
CA ILE A 91 16.76 -14.75 -2.95
C ILE A 91 15.97 -13.67 -3.67
N LEU A 92 14.86 -14.02 -4.34
CA LEU A 92 13.98 -13.04 -4.97
C LEU A 92 13.45 -12.03 -3.94
N LYS A 93 12.90 -12.51 -2.81
CA LYS A 93 12.40 -11.62 -1.75
C LYS A 93 13.49 -10.71 -1.21
N ALA A 94 14.72 -11.21 -1.06
CA ALA A 94 15.86 -10.41 -0.65
C ALA A 94 16.19 -9.31 -1.67
N LYS A 95 16.21 -9.66 -2.97
CA LYS A 95 16.44 -8.71 -4.07
C LYS A 95 15.36 -7.63 -4.14
N GLU A 96 14.08 -8.00 -4.01
CA GLU A 96 12.96 -7.05 -3.96
C GLU A 96 13.11 -6.05 -2.80
N VAL A 97 13.58 -6.51 -1.64
CA VAL A 97 13.86 -5.62 -0.50
C VAL A 97 15.00 -4.66 -0.83
N ALA A 98 16.09 -5.14 -1.42
CA ALA A 98 17.24 -4.30 -1.79
C ALA A 98 16.85 -3.24 -2.84
N GLU A 99 16.12 -3.62 -3.89
CA GLU A 99 15.62 -2.70 -4.91
C GLU A 99 14.67 -1.66 -4.33
N SER A 100 13.77 -2.08 -3.44
CA SER A 100 12.88 -1.16 -2.73
C SER A 100 13.65 -0.14 -1.89
N GLN A 101 14.71 -0.53 -1.19
CA GLN A 101 15.55 0.41 -0.43
C GLN A 101 16.28 1.40 -1.33
N LYS A 102 16.80 0.95 -2.48
CA LYS A 102 17.44 1.84 -3.47
C LYS A 102 16.47 2.92 -3.97
N GLN A 103 15.23 2.54 -4.28
CA GLN A 103 14.19 3.49 -4.68
C GLN A 103 13.80 4.44 -3.54
N LEU A 104 13.67 3.91 -2.32
CA LEU A 104 13.34 4.71 -1.13
C LEU A 104 14.43 5.73 -0.79
N LEU A 105 15.72 5.39 -0.98
CA LEU A 105 16.82 6.30 -0.69
C LEU A 105 16.71 7.61 -1.49
N ALA A 106 16.44 7.52 -2.79
CA ALA A 106 16.25 8.69 -3.65
C ALA A 106 15.08 9.58 -3.16
N LEU A 107 13.94 8.95 -2.85
CA LEU A 107 12.76 9.63 -2.33
C LEU A 107 13.02 10.25 -0.94
N GLU A 108 13.74 9.56 -0.05
CA GLU A 108 14.08 10.06 1.28
C GLU A 108 15.01 11.27 1.22
N ILE A 109 15.98 11.29 0.30
CA ILE A 109 16.86 12.44 0.06
C ILE A 109 16.02 13.65 -0.36
N GLU A 110 15.18 13.49 -1.37
CA GLU A 110 14.32 14.57 -1.88
C GLU A 110 13.38 15.10 -0.79
N GLU A 111 12.69 14.21 -0.07
CA GLU A 111 11.81 14.60 1.02
C GLU A 111 12.56 15.31 2.16
N THR A 112 13.75 14.82 2.52
CA THR A 112 14.55 15.38 3.62
C THR A 112 15.10 16.75 3.24
N ALA A 113 15.55 16.94 2.00
CA ALA A 113 15.96 18.24 1.47
C ALA A 113 14.80 19.26 1.49
N LYS A 114 13.61 18.86 1.03
CA LYS A 114 12.39 19.70 1.11
C LYS A 114 12.04 20.08 2.56
N LYS A 115 12.15 19.14 3.50
CA LYS A 115 11.93 19.39 4.94
C LYS A 115 12.98 20.34 5.52
N LEU A 116 14.25 20.18 5.15
CA LEU A 116 15.35 21.06 5.59
C LEU A 116 15.15 22.50 5.11
N ALA A 117 14.84 22.70 3.82
CA ALA A 117 14.57 24.02 3.26
C ALA A 117 13.43 24.76 4.00
N ARG A 118 12.36 24.04 4.36
CA ARG A 118 11.26 24.61 5.15
C ARG A 118 11.65 24.90 6.59
N ALA A 119 12.43 24.01 7.21
CA ALA A 119 12.94 24.21 8.57
C ALA A 119 13.82 25.46 8.65
N LYS A 120 14.70 25.69 7.66
CA LYS A 120 15.51 26.91 7.52
C LYS A 120 14.63 28.17 7.43
N ARG A 121 13.67 28.21 6.50
CA ARG A 121 12.73 29.36 6.38
C ARG A 121 11.97 29.67 7.69
N LYS A 122 11.68 28.66 8.50
CA LYS A 122 11.00 28.84 9.80
C LYS A 122 11.97 29.29 10.89
N LEU A 123 13.21 28.84 10.86
CA LEU A 123 14.26 29.35 11.73
C LEU A 123 14.46 30.84 11.47
N ASP A 124 14.57 31.25 10.20
CA ASP A 124 14.73 32.67 9.83
C ASP A 124 13.58 33.53 10.36
N ARG A 125 12.33 33.04 10.26
CA ARG A 125 11.16 33.72 10.84
C ARG A 125 11.23 33.80 12.37
N ALA A 126 11.59 32.70 13.03
CA ALA A 126 11.70 32.66 14.49
C ALA A 126 12.81 33.58 15.00
N GLU A 127 13.93 33.72 14.26
CA GLU A 127 15.02 34.63 14.58
C GLU A 127 14.58 36.10 14.41
N LYS A 128 13.83 36.43 13.34
CA LYS A 128 13.21 37.75 13.17
C LYS A 128 12.21 38.08 14.27
N ASP A 129 11.45 37.09 14.73
CA ASP A 129 10.48 37.27 15.81
C ASP A 129 11.17 37.46 17.17
N LEU A 130 12.29 36.75 17.41
CA LEU A 130 13.15 36.98 18.57
C LEU A 130 13.76 38.38 18.55
N ALA A 131 14.28 38.83 17.41
CA ALA A 131 14.83 40.18 17.26
C ALA A 131 13.78 41.26 17.55
N ARG A 132 12.54 41.07 17.08
CA ARG A 132 11.40 41.96 17.40
C ARG A 132 11.04 41.92 18.88
N ALA A 133 10.98 40.74 19.49
CA ALA A 133 10.68 40.61 20.92
C ALA A 133 11.73 41.30 21.80
N ASN A 134 13.02 41.20 21.43
CA ASN A 134 14.11 41.89 22.13
C ASN A 134 13.95 43.42 22.06
N LYS A 135 13.52 43.97 20.91
CA LYS A 135 13.26 45.42 20.76
C LYS A 135 12.10 45.91 21.63
N VAL A 136 11.08 45.09 21.84
CA VAL A 136 9.87 45.43 22.61
C VAL A 136 10.09 45.29 24.13
N GLY A 137 11.18 44.63 24.57
CA GLY A 137 11.53 44.52 26.00
C GLY A 137 10.67 43.56 26.83
N ASP A 138 9.72 42.84 26.22
CA ASP A 138 8.83 41.88 26.92
C ASP A 138 9.60 40.58 27.26
N THR A 139 10.02 40.45 28.51
CA THR A 139 10.84 39.34 29.03
C THR A 139 10.20 37.96 28.81
N VAL A 140 8.86 37.86 28.92
CA VAL A 140 8.11 36.63 28.72
C VAL A 140 8.10 36.22 27.25
N LYS A 141 7.85 37.17 26.34
CA LYS A 141 7.90 36.92 24.88
C LYS A 141 9.30 36.56 24.43
N VAL A 142 10.33 37.24 24.94
CA VAL A 142 11.74 36.93 24.65
C VAL A 142 12.10 35.50 25.08
N GLY A 143 11.73 35.09 26.29
CA GLY A 143 11.99 33.72 26.78
C GLY A 143 11.32 32.64 25.92
N LYS A 144 10.09 32.88 25.45
CA LYS A 144 9.38 31.96 24.53
C LYS A 144 10.01 31.92 23.14
N ALA A 145 10.42 33.08 22.61
CA ALA A 145 11.09 33.17 21.31
C ALA A 145 12.46 32.47 21.33
N LYS A 146 13.27 32.65 22.39
CA LYS A 146 14.56 31.96 22.57
C LYS A 146 14.40 30.43 22.56
N ARG A 147 13.42 29.89 23.31
CA ARG A 147 13.11 28.45 23.31
C ARG A 147 12.71 27.95 21.92
N THR A 148 11.93 28.74 21.19
CA THR A 148 11.49 28.42 19.82
C THR A 148 12.67 28.36 18.86
N VAL A 149 13.54 29.39 18.87
CA VAL A 149 14.76 29.43 18.04
C VAL A 149 15.65 28.23 18.34
N ARG A 150 15.91 27.92 19.63
CA ARG A 150 16.71 26.75 20.02
C ARG A 150 16.14 25.44 19.45
N GLY A 151 14.83 25.21 19.59
CA GLY A 151 14.17 24.02 19.04
C GLY A 151 14.24 23.95 17.51
N ARG A 152 14.11 25.09 16.82
CA ARG A 152 14.23 25.15 15.35
C ARG A 152 15.66 24.94 14.88
N LYS A 153 16.68 25.45 15.58
CA LYS A 153 18.10 25.18 15.30
C LYS A 153 18.43 23.70 15.42
N MET A 154 18.00 23.05 16.51
CA MET A 154 18.15 21.59 16.67
C MET A 154 17.49 20.83 15.53
N ARG A 155 16.27 21.22 15.15
CA ARG A 155 15.56 20.58 14.03
C ARG A 155 16.27 20.72 12.69
N VAL A 156 16.87 21.88 12.42
CA VAL A 156 17.66 22.12 11.20
C VAL A 156 18.92 21.24 11.22
N LYS A 157 19.61 21.19 12.36
CA LYS A 157 20.78 20.32 12.56
C LYS A 157 20.43 18.85 12.28
N ASP A 158 19.42 18.29 12.96
CA ASP A 158 19.00 16.89 12.79
C ASP A 158 18.66 16.55 11.33
N LEU A 159 18.00 17.47 10.61
CA LEU A 159 17.66 17.28 9.21
C LEU A 159 18.88 17.38 8.29
N SER A 160 19.82 18.26 8.61
CA SER A 160 21.08 18.40 7.88
C SER A 160 21.93 17.15 8.04
N ASP A 161 22.12 16.68 9.27
CA ASP A 161 22.88 15.47 9.59
C ASP A 161 22.25 14.24 8.91
N LYS A 162 20.92 14.13 8.95
CA LYS A 162 20.20 13.06 8.23
C LYS A 162 20.42 13.15 6.72
N LEU A 163 20.34 14.34 6.13
CA LEU A 163 20.51 14.51 4.69
C LEU A 163 21.92 14.12 4.25
N ALA A 164 22.94 14.56 4.99
CA ALA A 164 24.34 14.21 4.75
C ALA A 164 24.56 12.68 4.80
N ALA A 165 24.01 12.00 5.82
CA ALA A 165 24.10 10.54 5.92
C ALA A 165 23.44 9.82 4.72
N LEU A 166 22.27 10.30 4.25
CA LEU A 166 21.61 9.72 3.08
C LEU A 166 22.38 10.01 1.77
N GLN A 167 22.99 11.18 1.64
CA GLN A 167 23.83 11.54 0.49
C GLN A 167 25.10 10.67 0.44
N ALA A 168 25.76 10.45 1.58
CA ALA A 168 26.91 9.56 1.68
C ALA A 168 26.57 8.12 1.23
N HIS A 169 25.38 7.61 1.57
CA HIS A 169 24.93 6.31 1.06
C HIS A 169 24.80 6.31 -0.46
N LYS A 170 24.22 7.37 -1.04
CA LYS A 170 24.05 7.49 -2.49
C LYS A 170 25.39 7.60 -3.23
N GLU A 171 26.32 8.39 -2.71
CA GLU A 171 27.67 8.59 -3.28
C GLU A 171 28.49 7.31 -3.24
N ASN A 172 28.45 6.59 -2.12
CA ASN A 172 29.19 5.34 -1.95
C ASN A 172 28.49 4.11 -2.58
N GLY A 173 27.34 4.30 -3.25
CA GLY A 173 26.55 3.19 -3.80
C GLY A 173 25.98 2.22 -2.76
N THR A 174 25.95 2.61 -1.48
CA THR A 174 25.45 1.80 -0.37
C THR A 174 23.99 2.15 -0.04
N MET A 175 23.40 1.48 0.96
CA MET A 175 22.05 1.78 1.43
C MET A 175 21.99 1.81 2.97
N PRO A 176 21.02 2.55 3.54
CA PRO A 176 20.76 2.51 4.97
C PRO A 176 20.45 1.09 5.46
N GLU A 177 20.81 0.81 6.71
CA GLU A 177 20.61 -0.51 7.31
C GLU A 177 19.13 -0.94 7.32
N VAL A 178 18.90 -2.19 6.91
CA VAL A 178 17.58 -2.81 6.89
C VAL A 178 17.35 -3.63 8.15
N VAL A 179 16.37 -3.22 8.95
CA VAL A 179 15.94 -3.96 10.14
C VAL A 179 14.77 -4.89 9.79
N PHE A 180 15.06 -6.17 9.59
CA PHE A 180 14.04 -7.21 9.47
C PHE A 180 13.19 -7.32 10.75
N GLY A 181 11.90 -7.63 10.62
CA GLY A 181 10.95 -7.72 11.75
C GLY A 181 10.44 -6.37 12.27
N GLY A 182 10.74 -5.28 11.54
CA GLY A 182 10.16 -3.97 11.77
C GLY A 182 11.00 -3.07 12.69
N ARG A 183 11.47 -1.96 12.13
CA ARG A 183 12.27 -0.94 12.84
C ARG A 183 11.58 -0.40 14.10
N SER A 184 10.25 -0.28 14.09
CA SER A 184 9.50 0.20 15.26
C SER A 184 9.51 -0.80 16.41
N LEU A 185 9.43 -2.10 16.11
CA LEU A 185 9.48 -3.15 17.13
C LEU A 185 10.90 -3.23 17.71
N TRP A 186 11.92 -3.20 16.86
CA TRP A 186 13.32 -3.16 17.29
C TRP A 186 13.61 -2.00 18.25
N LYS A 187 13.15 -0.79 17.91
CA LYS A 187 13.27 0.38 18.81
C LYS A 187 12.59 0.20 20.16
N ARG A 188 11.53 -0.60 20.26
CA ARG A 188 10.88 -0.92 21.53
C ARG A 188 11.72 -1.92 22.33
N VAL A 189 12.28 -2.92 21.66
CA VAL A 189 13.21 -3.89 22.28
C VAL A 189 14.42 -3.17 22.87
N CYS A 190 15.07 -2.26 22.13
CA CYS A 190 16.19 -1.46 22.65
C CYS A 190 15.84 -0.57 23.85
N LYS A 191 14.54 -0.31 24.07
CA LYS A 191 14.04 0.49 25.20
C LYS A 191 13.47 -0.38 26.33
N GLY A 192 13.61 -1.71 26.27
CA GLY A 192 13.03 -2.64 27.25
C GLY A 192 11.50 -2.72 27.21
N LYS A 193 10.84 -2.23 26.14
CA LYS A 193 9.35 -2.16 26.01
C LYS A 193 8.75 -3.31 25.19
N ALA A 194 9.57 -4.26 24.78
CA ALA A 194 9.19 -5.45 24.03
C ALA A 194 10.30 -6.50 24.21
N SER A 195 9.95 -7.78 24.13
CA SER A 195 10.94 -8.85 24.29
C SER A 195 11.73 -9.08 22.99
N ARG A 196 12.96 -9.60 23.14
CA ARG A 196 13.76 -10.04 21.98
C ARG A 196 13.07 -11.16 21.21
N GLU A 197 12.30 -12.00 21.90
CA GLU A 197 11.55 -13.11 21.31
C GLU A 197 10.40 -12.60 20.44
N GLU A 198 9.67 -11.57 20.87
CA GLU A 198 8.65 -10.92 20.05
C GLU A 198 9.22 -10.41 18.72
N TRP A 199 10.43 -9.86 18.75
CA TRP A 199 11.12 -9.41 17.54
C TRP A 199 11.63 -10.55 16.67
N LYS A 200 12.15 -11.64 17.25
CA LYS A 200 12.52 -12.84 16.49
C LYS A 200 11.30 -13.44 15.78
N ASN A 201 10.17 -13.57 16.48
CA ASN A 201 8.93 -14.08 15.91
C ASN A 201 8.45 -13.23 14.73
N ALA A 202 8.46 -11.90 14.86
CA ALA A 202 8.14 -10.99 13.76
C ALA A 202 9.12 -11.04 12.57
N ARG A 203 10.29 -11.69 12.71
CA ARG A 203 11.28 -11.87 11.66
C ARG A 203 11.17 -13.22 10.94
N GLN A 204 10.38 -14.14 11.46
CA GLN A 204 10.24 -15.52 10.98
C GLN A 204 8.79 -15.89 10.68
N ASP A 205 7.96 -14.89 10.46
CA ASP A 205 6.51 -14.99 10.32
C ASP A 205 6.04 -15.16 8.87
N ARG A 206 6.96 -15.41 7.92
CA ARG A 206 6.63 -15.43 6.48
C ARG A 206 7.16 -16.66 5.76
N LEU A 207 6.35 -17.13 4.82
CA LEU A 207 6.77 -18.08 3.80
C LEU A 207 6.20 -17.64 2.46
N TYR A 208 7.04 -17.66 1.42
CA TYR A 208 6.64 -17.22 0.10
C TYR A 208 7.04 -18.26 -0.94
N ALA A 209 6.14 -18.49 -1.90
CA ALA A 209 6.46 -19.28 -3.08
C ALA A 209 5.83 -18.66 -4.32
N ARG A 210 6.57 -18.65 -5.42
CA ARG A 210 6.02 -18.29 -6.75
C ARG A 210 5.33 -19.47 -7.43
N GLY A 211 4.39 -19.11 -8.29
CA GLY A 211 3.78 -20.05 -9.23
C GLY A 211 4.70 -20.33 -10.42
N ASP A 212 4.49 -21.48 -11.05
CA ASP A 212 5.17 -21.98 -12.22
C ASP A 212 4.11 -22.50 -13.20
N GLU A 213 4.03 -21.86 -14.36
CA GLU A 213 3.04 -22.15 -15.41
C GLU A 213 3.15 -23.61 -15.87
N THR A 214 4.38 -24.12 -16.02
CA THR A 214 4.65 -25.49 -16.46
C THR A 214 4.24 -26.55 -15.43
N LYS A 215 3.89 -26.12 -14.21
CA LYS A 215 3.56 -27.00 -13.07
C LYS A 215 2.14 -26.78 -12.54
N GLY A 216 1.31 -26.08 -13.30
CA GLY A 216 -0.12 -25.91 -13.02
C GLY A 216 -0.40 -25.10 -11.76
N GLY A 217 0.39 -24.04 -11.50
CA GLY A 217 0.19 -23.16 -10.35
C GLY A 217 1.40 -23.17 -9.42
N ASN A 218 1.15 -23.30 -8.11
CA ASN A 218 2.21 -23.25 -7.11
C ASN A 218 2.59 -24.64 -6.58
N LEU A 219 3.87 -25.01 -6.62
CA LEU A 219 4.35 -26.32 -6.19
C LEU A 219 4.64 -26.41 -4.69
N ASN A 220 5.01 -25.30 -4.06
CA ASN A 220 5.39 -25.29 -2.65
C ASN A 220 4.22 -24.87 -1.75
N LEU A 221 3.32 -24.03 -2.25
CA LEU A 221 2.13 -23.52 -1.56
C LEU A 221 0.91 -23.76 -2.44
N ARG A 222 0.45 -25.01 -2.54
CA ARG A 222 -0.56 -25.43 -3.51
C ARG A 222 -1.97 -25.29 -2.95
N MET A 223 -2.77 -24.45 -3.58
CA MET A 223 -4.21 -24.36 -3.38
C MET A 223 -4.93 -25.47 -4.16
N SER A 224 -5.96 -26.04 -3.56
CA SER A 224 -6.88 -26.99 -4.17
C SER A 224 -8.30 -26.77 -3.66
N ARG A 225 -9.28 -27.38 -4.34
CA ARG A 225 -10.68 -27.39 -3.90
C ARG A 225 -11.19 -28.82 -3.88
N ARG A 226 -11.80 -29.25 -2.78
CA ARG A 226 -12.46 -30.57 -2.63
C ARG A 226 -13.78 -30.36 -1.90
N ASN A 227 -14.84 -31.03 -2.35
CA ASN A 227 -16.18 -30.97 -1.73
C ASN A 227 -16.68 -29.53 -1.49
N GLY A 228 -16.44 -28.64 -2.44
CA GLY A 228 -16.83 -27.23 -2.34
C GLY A 228 -15.89 -26.34 -1.50
N GLU A 229 -15.01 -26.92 -0.68
CA GLU A 229 -14.10 -26.20 0.21
C GLU A 229 -12.71 -25.99 -0.40
N PHE A 230 -12.11 -24.84 -0.11
CA PHE A 230 -10.72 -24.56 -0.48
C PHE A 230 -9.76 -25.07 0.58
N SER A 231 -8.63 -25.61 0.15
CA SER A 231 -7.54 -26.08 1.00
C SER A 231 -6.21 -25.55 0.48
N LEU A 232 -5.25 -25.36 1.37
CA LEU A 232 -3.87 -25.03 1.03
C LEU A 232 -2.94 -26.10 1.60
N SER A 233 -1.96 -26.49 0.80
CA SER A 233 -0.92 -27.45 1.19
C SER A 233 0.46 -26.83 1.04
N VAL A 234 1.25 -26.91 2.09
CA VAL A 234 2.59 -26.32 2.22
C VAL A 234 3.62 -27.43 2.24
N THR A 235 4.57 -27.40 1.31
CA THR A 235 5.71 -28.32 1.28
C THR A 235 6.67 -28.02 2.42
N ILE A 236 7.07 -29.05 3.16
CA ILE A 236 8.05 -28.96 4.24
C ILE A 236 9.37 -29.55 3.74
N SER A 237 10.22 -28.70 3.16
CA SER A 237 11.38 -29.17 2.42
C SER A 237 12.52 -29.64 3.31
N HIS A 238 12.64 -29.12 4.53
CA HIS A 238 13.69 -29.54 5.47
C HIS A 238 13.54 -30.96 6.01
N LEU A 239 12.38 -31.60 5.78
CA LEU A 239 12.12 -33.02 6.08
C LEU A 239 12.37 -33.95 4.89
N SER A 240 12.82 -33.42 3.75
CA SER A 240 13.22 -34.22 2.60
C SER A 240 14.64 -34.75 2.79
N GLU A 241 14.85 -36.03 2.52
CA GLU A 241 16.11 -36.74 2.75
C GLU A 241 16.72 -37.20 1.44
N ARG A 242 18.05 -37.33 1.41
CA ARG A 242 18.74 -37.85 0.22
C ARG A 242 18.58 -39.38 0.18
N LYS A 243 17.94 -39.88 -0.88
CA LYS A 243 17.78 -41.32 -1.15
C LYS A 243 18.96 -41.89 -1.94
N GLY A 244 19.64 -41.05 -2.72
CA GLY A 244 20.77 -41.47 -3.55
C GLY A 244 21.32 -40.33 -4.41
N THR A 245 21.94 -40.69 -5.51
CA THR A 245 22.50 -39.75 -6.49
C THR A 245 22.13 -40.19 -7.90
N ASP A 246 21.86 -39.23 -8.78
CA ASP A 246 21.61 -39.54 -10.19
C ASP A 246 22.91 -39.70 -10.99
N SER A 247 22.79 -40.05 -12.27
CA SER A 247 23.93 -40.24 -13.18
C SER A 247 24.77 -38.97 -13.43
N LYS A 248 24.34 -37.82 -12.93
CA LYS A 248 25.05 -36.53 -13.00
C LYS A 248 25.52 -36.05 -11.61
N ASP A 249 25.62 -36.97 -10.65
CA ASP A 249 26.00 -36.71 -9.25
C ASP A 249 25.10 -35.68 -8.54
N ARG A 250 23.84 -35.55 -8.97
CA ARG A 250 22.85 -34.69 -8.30
C ARG A 250 22.12 -35.49 -7.24
N PRO A 251 21.88 -34.92 -6.04
CA PRO A 251 21.19 -35.64 -4.97
C PRO A 251 19.74 -35.94 -5.36
N ILE A 252 19.37 -37.22 -5.29
CA ILE A 252 17.98 -37.65 -5.43
C ILE A 252 17.34 -37.56 -4.05
N MET A 253 16.29 -36.77 -3.95
CA MET A 253 15.61 -36.47 -2.68
C MET A 253 14.29 -37.25 -2.55
N THR A 254 13.92 -37.61 -1.33
CA THR A 254 12.58 -38.13 -1.03
C THR A 254 11.53 -37.04 -1.24
N ARG A 255 10.29 -37.45 -1.51
CA ARG A 255 9.18 -36.49 -1.64
C ARG A 255 8.97 -35.81 -0.29
N ALA A 256 9.19 -34.50 -0.25
CA ALA A 256 8.96 -33.68 0.92
C ALA A 256 7.50 -33.82 1.41
N PRO A 257 7.28 -34.05 2.72
CA PRO A 257 5.95 -34.11 3.28
C PRO A 257 5.28 -32.73 3.24
N ARG A 258 3.99 -32.69 3.51
CA ARG A 258 3.19 -31.47 3.41
C ARG A 258 2.35 -31.25 4.65
N VAL A 259 2.27 -29.99 5.09
CA VAL A 259 1.23 -29.53 6.01
C VAL A 259 0.03 -29.15 5.17
N THR A 260 -1.13 -29.71 5.46
CA THR A 260 -2.39 -29.39 4.76
C THR A 260 -3.35 -28.72 5.73
N GLY A 261 -4.29 -27.95 5.19
CA GLY A 261 -5.29 -27.27 6.00
C GLY A 261 -6.37 -26.59 5.19
N LYS A 262 -7.48 -26.28 5.86
CA LYS A 262 -8.61 -25.54 5.28
C LYS A 262 -8.20 -24.10 4.98
N LEU A 263 -8.51 -23.62 3.78
CA LEU A 263 -8.30 -22.23 3.37
C LEU A 263 -9.66 -21.52 3.30
N TRP A 264 -9.97 -20.70 4.29
CA TRP A 264 -11.16 -19.87 4.25
C TRP A 264 -10.93 -18.63 3.37
N LEU A 265 -11.81 -18.46 2.39
CA LEU A 265 -11.86 -17.28 1.52
C LEU A 265 -13.17 -16.53 1.72
N PRO A 266 -13.11 -15.18 1.87
CA PRO A 266 -14.29 -14.33 1.80
C PRO A 266 -15.09 -14.58 0.52
N GLU A 267 -16.42 -14.52 0.60
CA GLU A 267 -17.34 -14.83 -0.51
C GLU A 267 -16.97 -14.11 -1.81
N LYS A 268 -16.70 -12.80 -1.73
CA LYS A 268 -16.24 -11.94 -2.84
C LYS A 268 -14.99 -12.43 -3.59
N HIS A 269 -14.22 -13.35 -3.01
CA HIS A 269 -12.99 -13.90 -3.61
C HIS A 269 -13.17 -15.33 -4.12
N ARG A 270 -14.23 -16.04 -3.73
CA ARG A 270 -14.41 -17.47 -4.04
C ARG A 270 -14.51 -17.74 -5.54
N GLN A 271 -15.27 -16.94 -6.28
CA GLN A 271 -15.41 -17.11 -7.73
C GLN A 271 -14.07 -16.92 -8.45
N LYS A 272 -13.30 -15.88 -8.09
CA LYS A 272 -11.98 -15.65 -8.68
C LYS A 272 -10.97 -16.76 -8.34
N ALA A 273 -11.00 -17.25 -7.10
CA ALA A 273 -10.17 -18.38 -6.69
C ALA A 273 -10.53 -19.67 -7.43
N LEU A 274 -11.82 -19.89 -7.72
CA LEU A 274 -12.27 -21.02 -8.54
C LEU A 274 -11.78 -20.89 -9.99
N MET A 275 -11.96 -19.71 -10.60
CA MET A 275 -11.47 -19.44 -11.96
C MET A 275 -9.97 -19.66 -12.07
N LEU A 276 -9.19 -19.21 -11.07
CA LEU A 276 -7.74 -19.44 -10.98
C LEU A 276 -7.38 -20.94 -11.01
N LEU A 277 -8.11 -21.78 -10.26
CA LEU A 277 -7.86 -23.23 -10.25
C LEU A 277 -8.22 -23.88 -11.59
N LEU A 278 -9.31 -23.45 -12.23
CA LEU A 278 -9.76 -23.96 -13.51
C LEU A 278 -8.81 -23.55 -14.65
N SER A 279 -8.35 -22.30 -14.66
CA SER A 279 -7.44 -21.78 -15.68
C SER A 279 -6.00 -22.28 -15.53
N ARG A 280 -5.68 -22.96 -14.41
CA ARG A 280 -4.32 -23.43 -14.06
C ARG A 280 -3.26 -22.33 -14.16
N THR A 281 -3.65 -21.07 -13.99
CA THR A 281 -2.72 -19.95 -14.12
C THR A 281 -1.75 -19.92 -12.95
N PRO A 282 -0.48 -19.54 -13.16
CA PRO A 282 0.50 -19.43 -12.09
C PRO A 282 0.08 -18.37 -11.08
N TYR A 283 0.19 -18.71 -9.79
CA TYR A 283 -0.08 -17.79 -8.68
C TYR A 283 1.02 -17.88 -7.63
N SER A 284 1.38 -16.73 -7.06
CA SER A 284 2.24 -16.69 -5.87
C SER A 284 1.39 -16.74 -4.61
N VAL A 285 1.95 -17.31 -3.55
CA VAL A 285 1.35 -17.33 -2.23
C VAL A 285 2.36 -16.77 -1.24
N GLU A 286 1.94 -15.79 -0.46
CA GLU A 286 2.65 -15.34 0.74
C GLU A 286 1.82 -15.72 1.97
N LEU A 287 2.37 -16.60 2.79
CA LEU A 287 1.79 -17.00 4.06
C LEU A 287 2.38 -16.14 5.17
N ILE A 288 1.51 -15.56 6.01
CA ILE A 288 1.90 -14.67 7.10
C ILE A 288 1.30 -15.18 8.41
N LYS A 289 2.15 -15.53 9.38
CA LYS A 289 1.75 -15.89 10.75
C LYS A 289 1.54 -14.62 11.56
N GLY A 290 0.31 -14.36 11.97
CA GLY A 290 0.00 -13.23 12.83
C GLY A 290 0.46 -13.45 14.27
N ARG A 291 0.52 -12.35 15.04
CA ARG A 291 0.76 -12.40 16.50
C ARG A 291 -0.34 -13.14 17.27
N ASP A 292 -1.50 -13.26 16.64
CA ASP A 292 -2.65 -14.04 17.10
C ASP A 292 -2.52 -15.54 16.78
N GLY A 293 -1.37 -15.99 16.28
CA GLY A 293 -1.12 -17.39 15.89
C GLY A 293 -1.77 -17.81 14.58
N ARG A 294 -2.67 -16.98 14.02
CA ARG A 294 -3.42 -17.28 12.79
C ARG A 294 -2.59 -17.05 11.54
N TYR A 295 -2.78 -17.93 10.55
CA TYR A 295 -2.12 -17.82 9.24
C TYR A 295 -3.01 -17.11 8.24
N ARG A 296 -2.46 -16.09 7.57
CA ARG A 296 -3.11 -15.35 6.49
C ARG A 296 -2.41 -15.70 5.18
N ALA A 297 -3.16 -16.16 4.20
CA ALA A 297 -2.66 -16.48 2.88
C ALA A 297 -2.99 -15.34 1.90
N HIS A 298 -1.97 -14.71 1.35
CA HIS A 298 -2.08 -13.73 0.28
C HIS A 298 -1.74 -14.40 -1.05
N ILE A 299 -2.76 -14.62 -1.89
CA ILE A 299 -2.61 -15.33 -3.15
C ILE A 299 -2.70 -14.31 -4.28
N THR A 300 -1.62 -14.18 -5.05
CA THR A 300 -1.51 -13.17 -6.12
C THR A 300 -1.37 -13.84 -7.48
N PHE A 301 -2.19 -13.42 -8.43
CA PHE A 301 -2.24 -13.96 -9.78
C PHE A 301 -2.61 -12.87 -10.78
N THR A 302 -2.40 -13.13 -12.06
CA THR A 302 -2.72 -12.20 -13.13
C THR A 302 -4.17 -12.40 -13.58
N VAL A 303 -4.93 -11.31 -13.72
CA VAL A 303 -6.30 -11.30 -14.28
C VAL A 303 -6.36 -10.37 -15.50
N THR A 304 -7.23 -10.67 -16.45
CA THR A 304 -7.49 -9.77 -17.58
C THR A 304 -7.97 -8.41 -17.09
N ALA A 305 -7.55 -7.34 -17.77
CA ALA A 305 -8.04 -5.99 -17.50
C ALA A 305 -9.56 -5.91 -17.74
N PRO A 306 -10.33 -5.29 -16.83
CA PRO A 306 -11.76 -5.12 -17.07
C PRO A 306 -11.98 -4.17 -18.25
N GLU A 307 -13.01 -4.45 -19.04
CA GLU A 307 -13.43 -3.56 -20.11
C GLU A 307 -13.86 -2.20 -19.54
N THR A 308 -13.62 -1.14 -20.30
CA THR A 308 -13.97 0.21 -19.85
C THR A 308 -15.47 0.42 -20.01
N VAL A 309 -16.16 0.72 -18.90
CA VAL A 309 -17.63 0.90 -18.86
C VAL A 309 -18.06 2.37 -18.86
N THR A 310 -17.11 3.29 -19.02
CA THR A 310 -17.34 4.74 -18.99
C THR A 310 -16.72 5.44 -20.19
N SER A 311 -17.33 6.52 -20.68
CA SER A 311 -16.84 7.26 -21.84
C SER A 311 -16.58 8.74 -21.51
N PRO A 312 -15.40 9.30 -21.81
CA PRO A 312 -15.14 10.74 -21.72
C PRO A 312 -16.10 11.61 -22.54
N ASN A 313 -16.73 11.06 -23.58
CA ASN A 313 -17.69 11.78 -24.41
C ASN A 313 -19.00 12.09 -23.65
N ARG A 314 -19.24 11.45 -22.51
CA ARG A 314 -20.33 11.77 -21.58
C ARG A 314 -19.95 12.85 -20.56
N GLY A 315 -18.75 13.43 -20.68
CA GLY A 315 -18.19 14.31 -19.67
C GLY A 315 -17.57 13.55 -18.51
N TYR A 316 -17.54 14.15 -17.31
CA TYR A 316 -16.86 13.60 -16.14
C TYR A 316 -17.69 13.77 -14.87
N LEU A 317 -17.51 12.84 -13.93
CA LEU A 317 -17.90 13.02 -12.55
C LEU A 317 -16.70 13.61 -11.79
N GLY A 318 -16.76 14.91 -11.48
CA GLY A 318 -15.74 15.60 -10.70
C GLY A 318 -15.82 15.22 -9.24
N MET A 319 -14.66 15.02 -8.61
CA MET A 319 -14.56 14.69 -7.18
C MET A 319 -13.63 15.66 -6.46
N ASP A 320 -14.17 16.33 -5.45
CA ASP A 320 -13.41 17.09 -4.45
C ASP A 320 -13.42 16.32 -3.12
N THR A 321 -12.24 16.18 -2.50
CA THR A 321 -12.07 15.39 -1.28
C THR A 321 -12.03 16.29 -0.04
N ASN A 322 -12.69 15.87 1.04
CA ASN A 322 -12.86 16.64 2.27
C ASN A 322 -12.64 15.80 3.54
N PRO A 323 -12.50 16.43 4.74
CA PRO A 323 -12.16 15.72 5.99
C PRO A 323 -13.19 14.72 6.41
N ASP A 324 -14.43 15.06 6.14
CA ASP A 324 -15.61 14.36 6.52
C ASP A 324 -16.32 13.77 5.29
N GLY A 325 -15.70 13.72 4.10
CA GLY A 325 -16.45 13.27 2.92
C GLY A 325 -15.84 13.57 1.56
N VAL A 326 -16.71 13.54 0.54
CA VAL A 326 -16.41 13.94 -0.84
C VAL A 326 -17.60 14.71 -1.41
N ALA A 327 -17.28 15.76 -2.14
CA ALA A 327 -18.21 16.48 -3.00
C ALA A 327 -18.07 15.97 -4.44
N LEU A 328 -19.20 15.80 -5.12
CA LEU A 328 -19.28 15.32 -6.49
C LEU A 328 -20.02 16.33 -7.36
N ALA A 329 -19.61 16.42 -8.63
CA ALA A 329 -20.26 17.23 -9.66
C ALA A 329 -20.38 16.43 -10.95
N SER A 330 -21.60 16.17 -11.42
CA SER A 330 -21.86 15.59 -12.75
C SER A 330 -21.72 16.68 -13.80
N VAL A 331 -20.81 16.51 -14.74
CA VAL A 331 -20.52 17.52 -15.77
C VAL A 331 -20.59 16.87 -17.14
N SER A 332 -21.27 17.52 -18.08
CA SER A 332 -21.35 17.13 -19.49
C SER A 332 -20.00 17.31 -20.21
N TYR A 333 -19.89 16.82 -21.44
CA TYR A 333 -18.71 17.10 -22.28
C TYR A 333 -18.58 18.59 -22.64
N THR A 334 -19.64 19.40 -22.53
CA THR A 334 -19.60 20.85 -22.76
C THR A 334 -19.05 21.62 -21.55
N GLY A 335 -18.78 20.92 -20.44
CA GLY A 335 -18.29 21.52 -19.21
C GLY A 335 -19.39 22.14 -18.34
N GLN A 336 -20.67 22.04 -18.74
CA GLN A 336 -21.80 22.47 -17.92
C GLN A 336 -22.21 21.37 -16.93
N PRO A 337 -22.64 21.72 -15.70
CA PRO A 337 -23.22 20.75 -14.78
C PRO A 337 -24.50 20.15 -15.37
N GLU A 338 -24.71 18.85 -15.19
CA GLU A 338 -25.90 18.14 -15.65
C GLU A 338 -26.71 17.62 -14.47
N PRO A 339 -28.05 17.77 -14.48
CA PRO A 339 -28.89 17.20 -13.44
C PRO A 339 -28.74 15.69 -13.35
N TRP A 340 -29.11 15.13 -12.20
CA TRP A 340 -29.13 13.68 -12.03
C TRP A 340 -30.19 13.06 -12.96
N PRO A 341 -29.95 11.85 -13.50
CA PRO A 341 -30.97 11.15 -14.29
C PRO A 341 -32.29 10.98 -13.52
N GLU A 342 -33.40 10.93 -14.23
CA GLU A 342 -34.70 10.66 -13.61
C GLU A 342 -34.69 9.33 -12.85
N GLY A 343 -35.23 9.32 -11.63
CA GLY A 343 -35.19 8.16 -10.75
C GLY A 343 -33.82 7.82 -10.16
N PHE A 344 -32.80 8.69 -10.30
CA PHE A 344 -31.48 8.45 -9.75
C PHE A 344 -31.51 8.34 -8.22
N THR A 345 -31.11 7.18 -7.72
CA THR A 345 -30.86 6.94 -6.30
C THR A 345 -29.39 6.70 -6.05
N VAL A 346 -28.83 7.35 -5.02
CA VAL A 346 -27.45 7.11 -4.63
C VAL A 346 -27.30 5.67 -4.14
N PRO A 347 -26.40 4.86 -4.74
CA PRO A 347 -26.25 3.46 -4.37
C PRO A 347 -25.75 3.35 -2.93
N TYR A 348 -26.64 2.97 -2.01
CA TYR A 348 -26.32 2.88 -0.59
C TYR A 348 -25.71 1.51 -0.24
N PRO A 349 -24.55 1.45 0.44
CA PRO A 349 -23.98 0.18 0.87
C PRO A 349 -24.85 -0.47 1.95
N LYS A 350 -25.31 -1.71 1.73
CA LYS A 350 -26.09 -2.52 2.68
C LYS A 350 -25.39 -2.84 4.02
N ALA A 351 -24.28 -2.20 4.37
CA ALA A 351 -23.53 -2.47 5.60
C ALA A 351 -23.30 -1.21 6.46
N LEU A 352 -23.91 -0.08 6.07
CA LEU A 352 -23.72 1.23 6.69
C LEU A 352 -24.84 1.62 7.69
N HIS A 353 -25.90 0.83 7.80
CA HIS A 353 -26.99 1.03 8.77
C HIS A 353 -26.65 0.52 10.18
N LYS A 354 -25.38 0.22 10.47
CA LYS A 354 -25.00 -0.26 11.82
C LYS A 354 -25.04 0.86 12.87
N PHE A 355 -24.96 2.13 12.45
CA PHE A 355 -25.13 3.30 13.32
C PHE A 355 -25.75 4.46 12.53
N ASP A 356 -26.77 5.10 13.10
CA ASP A 356 -27.47 6.23 12.48
C ASP A 356 -26.55 7.44 12.28
N GLY A 357 -26.67 8.11 11.13
CA GLY A 357 -25.92 9.33 10.82
C GLY A 357 -24.47 9.13 10.35
N GLU A 358 -23.98 7.90 10.21
CA GLU A 358 -22.61 7.59 9.72
C GLU A 358 -22.36 7.98 8.27
N PHE A 359 -23.42 8.00 7.46
CA PHE A 359 -23.35 8.31 6.04
C PHE A 359 -24.54 9.19 5.68
N GLN A 360 -24.24 10.45 5.44
CA GLN A 360 -25.22 11.49 5.12
C GLN A 360 -25.01 11.91 3.68
N VAL A 361 -26.09 11.95 2.92
CA VAL A 361 -26.06 12.25 1.49
C VAL A 361 -26.91 13.48 1.27
N THR A 362 -26.29 14.55 0.76
CA THR A 362 -27.00 15.76 0.35
C THR A 362 -26.97 15.84 -1.16
N VAL A 363 -28.12 15.60 -1.79
CA VAL A 363 -28.29 15.66 -3.25
C VAL A 363 -28.86 17.03 -3.61
N HIS A 364 -28.25 17.68 -4.59
CA HIS A 364 -28.81 18.86 -5.24
C HIS A 364 -29.25 18.50 -6.66
N PRO A 365 -30.42 18.96 -7.14
CA PRO A 365 -31.02 18.52 -8.39
C PRO A 365 -30.16 18.85 -9.62
N ASN A 366 -29.36 19.91 -9.54
CA ASN A 366 -28.46 20.43 -10.57
C ASN A 366 -27.15 19.63 -10.75
N GLY A 367 -27.11 18.36 -10.34
CA GLY A 367 -25.96 17.49 -10.59
C GLY A 367 -24.86 17.52 -9.53
N PHE A 368 -25.15 18.06 -8.35
CA PHE A 368 -24.19 18.13 -7.24
C PHE A 368 -24.61 17.23 -6.09
N LEU A 369 -23.63 16.62 -5.44
CA LEU A 369 -23.84 15.65 -4.38
C LEU A 369 -22.72 15.72 -3.36
N TYR A 370 -23.07 15.82 -2.07
CA TYR A 370 -22.12 15.68 -0.98
C TYR A 370 -22.36 14.37 -0.24
N ILE A 371 -21.30 13.56 -0.10
CA ILE A 371 -21.30 12.36 0.72
C ILE A 371 -20.48 12.64 1.96
N LYS A 372 -21.15 12.76 3.11
CA LYS A 372 -20.55 13.03 4.41
C LYS A 372 -20.49 11.78 5.28
N ILE A 373 -19.29 11.49 5.78
CA ILE A 373 -18.93 10.49 6.78
C ILE A 373 -18.21 11.21 7.93
N PRO A 374 -18.94 11.69 8.96
CA PRO A 374 -18.37 12.51 10.04
C PRO A 374 -17.18 11.84 10.77
N GLU A 375 -17.22 10.52 10.92
CA GLU A 375 -16.19 9.75 11.61
C GLU A 375 -14.86 9.65 10.83
N LEU A 376 -14.83 10.00 9.54
CA LEU A 376 -13.69 9.77 8.66
C LEU A 376 -12.40 10.45 9.17
N ALA A 377 -12.54 11.68 9.69
CA ALA A 377 -11.44 12.47 10.22
C ALA A 377 -10.88 11.94 11.56
N TYR A 378 -11.71 11.27 12.37
CA TYR A 378 -11.39 10.96 13.77
C TYR A 378 -11.25 9.46 14.06
N SER A 379 -11.80 8.59 13.21
CA SER A 379 -11.77 7.14 13.34
C SER A 379 -10.37 6.56 13.46
N ARG A 380 -10.20 5.47 14.23
CA ARG A 380 -8.96 4.68 14.26
C ARG A 380 -8.68 4.01 12.90
N GLY A 381 -7.43 3.61 12.66
CA GLY A 381 -6.95 3.18 11.34
C GLY A 381 -7.77 2.08 10.65
N TYR A 382 -8.22 1.06 11.40
CA TYR A 382 -9.06 -0.02 10.86
C TYR A 382 -10.43 0.50 10.39
N ARG A 383 -11.19 1.15 11.30
CA ARG A 383 -12.50 1.76 11.02
C ARG A 383 -12.41 2.77 9.86
N ARG A 384 -11.39 3.63 9.86
CA ARG A 384 -11.16 4.60 8.80
C ARG A 384 -10.93 3.93 7.45
N THR A 385 -10.14 2.85 7.39
CA THR A 385 -9.88 2.13 6.13
C THR A 385 -11.14 1.48 5.58
N TYR A 386 -12.00 0.94 6.45
CA TYR A 386 -13.31 0.44 6.08
C TYR A 386 -14.17 1.56 5.47
N LEU A 387 -14.34 2.68 6.18
CA LEU A 387 -15.13 3.83 5.72
C LEU A 387 -14.66 4.38 4.37
N ILE A 388 -13.34 4.50 4.16
CA ILE A 388 -12.76 4.89 2.87
C ILE A 388 -13.13 3.90 1.76
N GLY A 389 -13.07 2.59 2.04
CA GLY A 389 -13.41 1.55 1.08
C GLY A 389 -14.89 1.55 0.69
N VAL A 390 -15.75 1.94 1.63
CA VAL A 390 -17.19 2.11 1.43
C VAL A 390 -17.46 3.37 0.61
N LEU A 391 -16.88 4.52 0.98
CA LEU A 391 -16.96 5.76 0.21
C LEU A 391 -16.52 5.57 -1.24
N ALA A 392 -15.37 4.91 -1.45
CA ALA A 392 -14.87 4.61 -2.78
C ALA A 392 -15.83 3.73 -3.58
N LYS A 393 -16.56 2.80 -2.94
CA LYS A 393 -17.60 2.00 -3.59
C LYS A 393 -18.71 2.89 -4.13
N VAL A 394 -19.28 3.73 -3.29
CA VAL A 394 -20.40 4.59 -3.69
C VAL A 394 -20.01 5.53 -4.83
N VAL A 395 -18.85 6.21 -4.73
CA VAL A 395 -18.37 7.12 -5.78
C VAL A 395 -18.20 6.40 -7.12
N VAL A 396 -17.60 5.21 -7.13
CA VAL A 396 -17.38 4.43 -8.37
C VAL A 396 -18.70 3.89 -8.93
N ASP A 397 -19.62 3.45 -8.08
CA ASP A 397 -20.94 2.97 -8.52
C ASP A 397 -21.75 4.11 -9.16
N ILE A 398 -21.68 5.34 -8.62
CA ILE A 398 -22.29 6.53 -9.24
C ILE A 398 -21.67 6.78 -10.62
N ALA A 399 -20.34 6.84 -10.72
CA ALA A 399 -19.63 7.06 -11.98
C ALA A 399 -20.02 6.01 -13.05
N LYS A 400 -20.09 4.74 -12.64
CA LYS A 400 -20.52 3.61 -13.47
C LYS A 400 -21.96 3.76 -13.94
N THR A 401 -22.88 4.13 -13.04
CA THR A 401 -24.30 4.36 -13.35
C THR A 401 -24.47 5.49 -14.37
N LEU A 402 -23.69 6.56 -14.26
CA LEU A 402 -23.71 7.67 -15.22
C LEU A 402 -22.99 7.34 -16.54
N GLY A 403 -22.18 6.28 -16.58
CA GLY A 403 -21.26 5.99 -17.69
C GLY A 403 -20.16 7.05 -17.85
N LYS A 404 -19.84 7.79 -16.79
CA LYS A 404 -18.87 8.90 -16.81
C LYS A 404 -17.57 8.52 -16.10
N PRO A 405 -16.40 8.81 -16.67
CA PRO A 405 -15.14 8.68 -15.96
C PRO A 405 -15.06 9.66 -14.77
N LEU A 406 -14.22 9.34 -13.80
CA LEU A 406 -13.95 10.19 -12.64
C LEU A 406 -12.84 11.20 -12.95
N ALA A 407 -13.06 12.45 -12.58
CA ALA A 407 -12.01 13.47 -12.53
C ALA A 407 -11.59 13.68 -11.08
N VAL A 408 -10.31 13.43 -10.80
CA VAL A 408 -9.76 13.51 -9.43
C VAL A 408 -8.55 14.43 -9.42
N GLU A 409 -8.40 15.21 -8.37
CA GLU A 409 -7.20 16.03 -8.21
C GLU A 409 -5.95 15.16 -8.01
N ASN A 410 -4.87 15.49 -8.71
CA ASN A 410 -3.56 14.90 -8.49
C ASN A 410 -2.89 15.56 -7.28
N LEU A 411 -3.41 15.25 -6.10
CA LEU A 411 -2.89 15.81 -4.87
C LEU A 411 -1.58 15.11 -4.46
N ASP A 412 -0.47 15.81 -4.60
CA ASP A 412 0.81 15.40 -3.99
C ASP A 412 0.76 15.65 -2.47
N PHE A 413 0.35 14.63 -1.73
CA PHE A 413 0.39 14.61 -0.28
C PHE A 413 1.76 14.12 0.20
N GLY A 414 2.79 14.92 -0.02
CA GLY A 414 4.04 14.78 0.70
C GLY A 414 3.80 14.86 2.22
N LYS A 415 4.57 14.07 3.00
CA LYS A 415 4.65 14.22 4.47
C LYS A 415 5.28 15.55 4.90
N ASP A 416 5.63 16.39 3.93
CA ASP A 416 6.36 17.64 4.04
C ASP A 416 5.46 18.79 4.55
N ARG A 417 4.12 18.70 4.43
CA ARG A 417 3.16 19.74 4.85
C ARG A 417 2.81 19.73 6.36
N LEU A 418 3.23 18.69 7.10
CA LEU A 418 2.89 18.46 8.52
C LEU A 418 3.86 19.15 9.49
N ASP A 419 3.90 20.48 9.48
CA ASP A 419 4.74 21.26 10.43
C ASP A 419 4.06 22.60 10.84
N THR A 420 2.72 22.63 10.91
CA THR A 420 1.91 23.71 11.51
C THR A 420 1.40 23.30 12.91
N LYS A 421 0.43 24.02 13.50
CA LYS A 421 -0.06 23.81 14.88
C LYS A 421 -0.35 22.32 15.17
N ARG A 422 -0.03 21.82 16.37
CA ARG A 422 -0.20 20.40 16.79
C ARG A 422 -1.58 19.81 16.44
N LYS A 423 -2.66 20.59 16.58
CA LYS A 423 -4.03 20.18 16.20
C LYS A 423 -4.18 19.99 14.69
N PHE A 424 -3.72 20.94 13.88
CA PHE A 424 -3.75 20.83 12.42
C PHE A 424 -2.84 19.71 11.93
N ASN A 425 -1.62 19.58 12.46
CA ASN A 425 -0.75 18.46 12.10
C ASN A 425 -1.37 17.13 12.47
N ARG A 426 -2.05 17.01 13.61
CA ARG A 426 -2.79 15.79 13.96
C ARG A 426 -3.90 15.52 12.95
N MET A 427 -4.69 16.52 12.57
CA MET A 427 -5.77 16.41 11.60
C MET A 427 -5.24 16.05 10.21
N ALA A 428 -4.29 16.82 9.68
CA ALA A 428 -3.65 16.66 8.37
C ALA A 428 -2.81 15.36 8.27
N ALA A 429 -2.12 14.95 9.35
CA ALA A 429 -1.34 13.70 9.36
C ALA A 429 -2.23 12.47 9.41
N ASN A 430 -3.40 12.60 10.04
CA ASN A 430 -4.43 11.59 10.05
C ASN A 430 -5.28 11.61 8.77
N PHE A 431 -5.13 12.65 7.95
CA PHE A 431 -6.04 12.91 6.86
C PHE A 431 -5.85 11.94 5.71
N PRO A 432 -6.90 11.20 5.33
CA PRO A 432 -6.77 10.12 4.37
C PRO A 432 -6.95 10.55 2.92
N PHE A 433 -6.80 11.81 2.52
CA PHE A 433 -7.12 12.25 1.14
C PHE A 433 -6.46 11.36 0.08
N ARG A 434 -5.15 11.13 0.22
CA ARG A 434 -4.39 10.20 -0.61
C ARG A 434 -4.99 8.79 -0.57
N LYS A 435 -5.36 8.30 0.61
CA LYS A 435 -5.97 6.96 0.76
C LYS A 435 -7.37 6.89 0.14
N ILE A 436 -8.15 7.98 0.16
CA ILE A 436 -9.45 8.09 -0.52
C ILE A 436 -9.23 8.02 -2.02
N ILE A 437 -8.38 8.89 -2.58
CA ILE A 437 -8.05 8.90 -4.01
C ILE A 437 -7.51 7.53 -4.44
N GLU A 438 -6.55 6.96 -3.71
CA GLU A 438 -6.03 5.63 -4.04
C GLU A 438 -7.10 4.53 -3.93
N ALA A 439 -8.03 4.60 -2.97
CA ALA A 439 -9.13 3.64 -2.85
C ALA A 439 -10.14 3.77 -3.99
N VAL A 440 -10.49 4.99 -4.37
CA VAL A 440 -11.34 5.32 -5.52
C VAL A 440 -10.67 4.84 -6.80
N THR A 441 -9.43 5.23 -7.08
CA THR A 441 -8.69 4.81 -8.28
C THR A 441 -8.53 3.30 -8.36
N ARG A 442 -8.14 2.62 -7.26
CA ARG A 442 -8.03 1.16 -7.23
C ARG A 442 -9.37 0.45 -7.45
N ARG A 443 -10.49 1.05 -7.04
CA ARG A 443 -11.81 0.47 -7.28
C ARG A 443 -12.31 0.78 -8.68
N ALA A 444 -12.19 2.02 -9.15
CA ALA A 444 -12.57 2.46 -10.48
C ALA A 444 -11.90 1.56 -11.53
N PHE A 445 -10.58 1.36 -11.40
CA PHE A 445 -9.83 0.47 -12.28
C PHE A 445 -10.33 -0.98 -12.26
N ARG A 446 -10.79 -1.51 -11.12
CA ARG A 446 -11.34 -2.88 -11.03
C ARG A 446 -12.74 -3.00 -11.63
N GLU A 447 -13.48 -1.90 -11.70
CA GLU A 447 -14.86 -1.84 -12.19
C GLU A 447 -14.95 -1.33 -13.63
N GLY A 448 -13.81 -1.11 -14.31
CA GLY A 448 -13.78 -0.57 -15.67
C GLY A 448 -14.08 0.94 -15.77
N VAL A 449 -14.08 1.66 -14.64
CA VAL A 449 -14.35 3.10 -14.60
C VAL A 449 -13.04 3.87 -14.84
N GLY A 450 -13.03 4.72 -15.87
CA GLY A 450 -11.89 5.58 -16.17
C GLY A 450 -11.63 6.62 -15.08
N VAL A 451 -10.37 6.96 -14.83
CA VAL A 451 -9.97 8.01 -13.88
C VAL A 451 -8.98 8.95 -14.55
N LYS A 452 -9.28 10.24 -14.57
CA LYS A 452 -8.40 11.29 -15.09
C LYS A 452 -7.87 12.16 -13.94
N PRO A 453 -6.57 12.04 -13.60
CA PRO A 453 -5.96 12.95 -12.66
C PRO A 453 -5.79 14.35 -13.29
N VAL A 454 -6.15 15.40 -12.56
CA VAL A 454 -6.01 16.79 -12.99
C VAL A 454 -5.12 17.59 -12.06
N TRP A 455 -4.54 18.68 -12.55
CA TRP A 455 -3.71 19.55 -11.73
C TRP A 455 -4.54 20.23 -10.62
N PRO A 456 -4.12 20.17 -9.34
CA PRO A 456 -4.96 20.55 -8.21
C PRO A 456 -4.99 22.04 -7.89
N ALA A 457 -4.09 22.86 -8.45
CA ALA A 457 -3.92 24.19 -7.87
C ALA A 457 -5.06 25.16 -8.22
N HIS A 458 -5.41 25.96 -7.21
CA HIS A 458 -6.47 26.98 -7.24
C HIS A 458 -7.87 26.47 -7.55
N THR A 459 -8.15 25.16 -7.51
CA THR A 459 -9.50 24.61 -7.79
C THR A 459 -10.57 25.22 -6.89
N SER A 460 -10.32 25.31 -5.58
CA SER A 460 -11.26 25.94 -4.64
C SER A 460 -11.39 27.45 -4.85
N THR A 461 -10.28 28.14 -5.18
CA THR A 461 -10.29 29.59 -5.43
C THR A 461 -11.08 29.93 -6.70
N ILE A 462 -10.84 29.20 -7.78
CA ILE A 462 -11.57 29.35 -9.04
C ILE A 462 -13.04 28.99 -8.84
N GLY A 463 -13.31 27.90 -8.13
CA GLY A 463 -14.66 27.46 -7.80
C GLY A 463 -15.45 28.54 -7.06
N TYR A 464 -14.86 29.13 -6.02
CA TYR A 464 -15.44 30.23 -5.26
C TYR A 464 -15.84 31.40 -6.16
N TRP A 465 -14.92 31.91 -6.97
CA TRP A 465 -15.15 33.13 -7.76
C TRP A 465 -16.03 32.92 -8.99
N LYS A 466 -15.97 31.76 -9.65
CA LYS A 466 -16.68 31.54 -10.93
C LYS A 466 -18.03 30.86 -10.79
N TYR A 467 -18.19 29.95 -9.83
CA TYR A 467 -19.26 28.96 -9.88
C TYR A 467 -20.14 28.91 -8.63
N MET A 468 -19.62 29.33 -7.48
CA MET A 468 -20.34 29.25 -6.21
C MET A 468 -21.65 30.06 -6.24
N GLN A 469 -21.56 31.35 -6.59
CA GLN A 469 -22.73 32.23 -6.73
C GLN A 469 -23.58 31.87 -7.95
N ARG A 470 -22.95 31.54 -9.08
CA ARG A 470 -23.64 31.23 -10.34
C ARG A 470 -24.59 30.04 -10.23
N TYR A 471 -24.20 29.00 -9.49
CA TYR A 471 -24.99 27.77 -9.36
C TYR A 471 -25.62 27.59 -7.98
N GLY A 472 -25.42 28.52 -7.04
CA GLY A 472 -25.95 28.41 -5.68
C GLY A 472 -25.41 27.20 -4.91
N ILE A 473 -24.14 26.85 -5.11
CA ILE A 473 -23.51 25.65 -4.55
C ILE A 473 -22.45 25.99 -3.51
N ILE A 474 -22.07 25.03 -2.66
CA ILE A 474 -20.95 25.20 -1.73
C ILE A 474 -19.58 25.12 -2.45
N ILE A 475 -18.53 25.65 -1.80
CA ILE A 475 -17.17 25.69 -2.35
C ILE A 475 -16.64 24.32 -2.79
N HIS A 476 -17.01 23.24 -2.11
CA HIS A 476 -16.59 21.88 -2.43
C HIS A 476 -17.21 21.36 -3.73
N HIS A 477 -18.49 21.64 -3.97
CA HIS A 477 -19.15 21.34 -5.24
C HIS A 477 -18.54 22.15 -6.38
N ALA A 478 -18.22 23.42 -6.13
CA ALA A 478 -17.57 24.29 -7.11
C ALA A 478 -16.15 23.79 -7.45
N ALA A 479 -15.38 23.31 -6.47
CA ALA A 479 -14.07 22.69 -6.70
C ALA A 479 -14.18 21.39 -7.50
N ALA A 480 -15.19 20.55 -7.23
CA ALA A 480 -15.47 19.34 -7.98
C ALA A 480 -15.82 19.66 -9.46
N LEU A 481 -16.61 20.72 -9.70
CA LEU A 481 -16.92 21.21 -11.05
C LEU A 481 -15.66 21.65 -11.81
N VAL A 482 -14.79 22.45 -11.19
CA VAL A 482 -13.51 22.87 -11.79
C VAL A 482 -12.65 21.65 -12.15
N THR A 483 -12.60 20.66 -11.26
CA THR A 483 -11.86 19.40 -11.46
C THR A 483 -12.37 18.64 -12.69
N ALA A 484 -13.68 18.48 -12.84
CA ALA A 484 -14.27 17.87 -14.03
C ALA A 484 -14.03 18.67 -15.31
N ARG A 485 -14.18 20.00 -15.27
CA ARG A 485 -13.94 20.87 -16.43
C ARG A 485 -12.49 20.82 -16.91
N ARG A 486 -11.52 20.79 -15.99
CA ARG A 486 -10.10 20.55 -16.32
C ARG A 486 -9.88 19.17 -16.94
N ALA A 487 -10.58 18.15 -16.47
CA ALA A 487 -10.51 16.82 -17.06
C ALA A 487 -11.07 16.78 -18.49
N ILE A 488 -12.05 17.62 -18.81
CA ILE A 488 -12.55 17.76 -20.18
C ILE A 488 -11.53 18.49 -21.07
N GLY A 489 -10.82 19.48 -20.53
CA GLY A 489 -9.78 20.23 -21.24
C GLY A 489 -9.93 21.75 -21.17
N PHE A 490 -10.90 22.25 -20.38
CA PHE A 490 -11.08 23.69 -20.18
C PHE A 490 -9.91 24.29 -19.40
N LYS A 491 -9.50 25.49 -19.81
CA LYS A 491 -8.56 26.33 -19.05
C LYS A 491 -9.35 27.09 -17.99
N GLU A 492 -9.03 26.85 -16.73
CA GLU A 492 -9.76 27.33 -15.55
C GLU A 492 -8.99 28.40 -14.78
#